data_AF-A0A9E5TH72-F1
#
_entry.id   AF-A0A9E5TH72-F1
#
_cell.length_a   1.000
_cell.length_b   1.000
_cell.length_c   1.000
_cell.angle_alpha   90.00
_cell.angle_beta   90.00
_cell.angle_gamma   90.00
#
_symmetry.space_group_name_H-M   'P 1'
#
loop_
_entity.id
_entity.type
_entity.pdbx_description
1 polymer ?
#
loop_
_entity_poly.entity_id
_entity_poly.type
_entity_poly.pdbx_seq_one_letter_code
_entity_poly.pdbx_strand_id
1 'polypeptide(L)'
;MVVLRKLGKPLTYLLLIVGAVVMVYPLVFSLTASVTSPAEYVRSTSFPVPRLYVDHYRRLFQPALLIHFADWLGVTLIRITWLVILGTALSVLCGHLFSRLRFRGRELAFLILLGSLLVPGIVSQVPLFVMMARWPLAGGRDILGQGSSGFINRVRSLVLPGIANAYNIFLVRQTL
;
A
#
# COMPACT_ATOMS: atom_id res chain seq x y z
N MET A 1 -13.19 -21.09 39.75
CA MET A 1 -12.68 -20.74 38.40
C MET A 1 -13.74 -20.20 37.42
N VAL A 2 -15.03 -20.57 37.50
CA VAL A 2 -16.06 -20.10 36.53
C VAL A 2 -16.47 -18.62 36.74
N VAL A 3 -16.47 -18.11 37.98
CA VAL A 3 -16.87 -16.72 38.28
C VAL A 3 -15.83 -15.69 37.81
N LEU A 4 -14.53 -15.98 37.95
CA LEU A 4 -13.44 -15.18 37.37
C LEU A 4 -13.54 -15.11 35.83
N ARG A 5 -13.99 -16.19 35.19
CA ARG A 5 -14.24 -16.23 33.74
C ARG A 5 -15.48 -15.43 33.32
N LYS A 6 -16.46 -15.23 34.22
CA LYS A 6 -17.67 -14.41 33.97
C LYS A 6 -17.42 -12.91 34.16
N LEU A 7 -16.52 -12.51 35.07
CA LEU A 7 -16.06 -11.11 35.22
C LEU A 7 -15.08 -10.68 34.11
N GLY A 8 -14.31 -11.62 33.56
CA GLY A 8 -13.44 -11.35 32.41
C GLY A 8 -14.21 -10.99 31.14
N LYS A 9 -15.36 -11.63 30.88
CA LYS A 9 -16.17 -11.37 29.67
C LYS A 9 -16.64 -9.92 29.50
N PRO A 10 -17.34 -9.28 30.48
CA PRO A 10 -17.78 -7.90 30.33
C PRO A 10 -16.60 -6.93 30.20
N LEU A 11 -15.48 -7.19 30.91
CA LEU A 11 -14.26 -6.41 30.76
C LEU A 11 -13.66 -6.55 29.34
N THR A 12 -13.62 -7.77 28.78
CA THR A 12 -13.19 -8.00 27.40
C THR A 12 -14.09 -7.27 26.40
N TYR A 13 -15.42 -7.36 26.55
CA TYR A 13 -16.35 -6.63 25.68
C TYR A 13 -16.19 -5.11 25.81
N LEU A 14 -16.00 -4.59 27.03
CA LEU A 14 -15.75 -3.17 27.25
C LEU A 14 -14.47 -2.72 26.52
N LEU A 15 -13.37 -3.45 26.67
CA LEU A 15 -12.11 -3.14 25.97
C LEU A 15 -12.26 -3.22 24.44
N LEU A 16 -12.99 -4.21 23.93
CA LEU A 16 -13.28 -4.33 22.49
C LEU A 16 -14.14 -3.17 21.99
N ILE A 17 -15.15 -2.74 22.75
CA ILE A 17 -16.00 -1.60 22.39
C ILE A 17 -15.18 -0.31 22.38
N VAL A 18 -14.37 -0.07 23.41
CA VAL A 18 -13.48 1.10 23.47
C VAL A 18 -12.51 1.10 22.29
N GLY A 19 -11.86 -0.04 22.01
CA GLY A 19 -10.99 -0.20 20.86
C GLY A 19 -11.71 0.08 19.53
N ALA A 20 -12.92 -0.46 19.36
CA ALA A 20 -13.74 -0.22 18.18
C ALA A 20 -14.10 1.26 18.02
N VAL A 21 -14.51 1.94 19.10
CA VAL A 21 -14.80 3.37 19.09
C VAL A 21 -13.57 4.19 18.69
N VAL A 22 -12.40 3.88 19.25
CA VAL A 22 -11.14 4.55 18.90
C VAL A 22 -10.79 4.35 17.42
N MET A 23 -11.00 3.15 16.87
CA MET A 23 -10.73 2.87 15.45
C MET A 23 -11.75 3.52 14.50
N VAL A 24 -13.02 3.58 14.88
CA VAL A 24 -14.11 4.16 14.07
C VAL A 24 -14.10 5.69 14.12
N TYR A 25 -13.66 6.28 15.22
CA TYR A 25 -13.60 7.72 15.43
C TYR A 25 -12.98 8.51 14.26
N PRO A 26 -11.76 8.22 13.76
CA PRO A 26 -11.17 9.00 12.66
C PRO A 26 -11.96 8.90 11.35
N LEU A 27 -12.67 7.80 11.11
CA LEU A 27 -13.54 7.66 9.94
C LEU A 27 -14.77 8.54 10.05
N VAL A 28 -15.45 8.49 11.20
CA VAL A 28 -16.63 9.34 11.47
C VAL A 28 -16.24 10.82 11.48
N PHE A 29 -15.09 11.15 12.07
CA PHE A 29 -14.54 12.50 12.06
C PHE A 29 -14.27 12.98 10.63
N SER A 30 -13.64 12.15 9.79
CA SER A 30 -13.35 12.52 8.40
C SER A 30 -14.62 12.73 7.58
N LEU A 31 -15.63 11.88 7.77
CA LEU A 31 -16.93 11.98 7.09
C LEU A 31 -17.74 13.20 7.52
N THR A 32 -17.69 13.55 8.81
CA THR A 32 -18.36 14.77 9.32
C THR A 32 -17.61 16.02 8.89
N ALA A 33 -16.27 16.00 8.94
CA ALA A 33 -15.43 17.10 8.45
C ALA A 33 -15.62 17.36 6.94
N SER A 34 -15.82 16.32 6.12
CA SER A 34 -16.00 16.48 4.67
C SER A 34 -17.29 17.22 4.28
N VAL A 35 -18.29 17.24 5.16
CA VAL A 35 -19.56 17.96 4.97
C VAL A 35 -19.66 19.22 5.84
N THR A 36 -18.56 19.63 6.51
CA THR A 36 -18.53 20.81 7.38
C THR A 36 -17.86 21.99 6.67
N SER A 37 -18.38 23.20 6.86
CA SER A 37 -17.76 24.40 6.29
C SER A 37 -16.39 24.69 6.92
N PRO A 38 -15.42 25.30 6.21
CA PRO A 38 -14.11 25.62 6.79
C PRO A 38 -14.18 26.48 8.05
N ALA A 39 -15.13 27.43 8.09
CA ALA A 39 -15.33 28.31 9.24
C ALA A 39 -15.90 27.61 10.47
N GLU A 40 -16.69 26.54 10.28
CA GLU A 40 -17.19 25.69 11.37
C GLU A 40 -16.15 24.66 11.80
N TYR A 41 -15.38 24.12 10.86
CA TYR A 41 -14.30 23.18 11.13
C TYR A 41 -13.25 23.80 12.05
N VAL A 42 -12.82 25.03 11.78
CA VAL A 42 -11.84 25.76 12.61
C VAL A 42 -12.38 26.08 14.01
N ARG A 43 -13.70 26.27 14.16
CA ARG A 43 -14.35 26.52 15.47
C ARG A 43 -14.61 25.24 16.26
N SER A 44 -14.54 24.07 15.62
CA SER A 44 -14.82 22.79 16.25
C SER A 44 -13.57 22.25 16.93
N THR A 45 -13.65 21.98 18.24
CA THR A 45 -12.50 21.56 19.05
C THR A 45 -12.27 20.04 19.09
N SER A 46 -13.29 19.23 18.81
CA SER A 46 -13.17 17.75 18.87
C SER A 46 -14.10 17.01 17.91
N PHE A 47 -15.30 17.51 17.65
CA PHE A 47 -16.21 16.88 16.70
C PHE A 47 -17.03 17.95 15.97
N PRO A 48 -16.85 18.14 14.66
CA PRO A 48 -17.68 19.08 13.91
C PRO A 48 -19.11 18.53 13.85
N VAL A 49 -20.08 19.28 14.40
CA VAL A 49 -21.50 18.98 14.21
C VAL A 49 -21.89 19.56 12.85
N PRO A 50 -22.07 18.74 11.81
CA PRO A 50 -22.10 19.26 10.46
C PRO A 50 -23.44 19.94 10.17
N ARG A 51 -23.38 21.17 9.66
CA ARG A 51 -24.42 21.68 8.77
C ARG A 51 -24.01 21.28 7.36
N LEU A 52 -24.93 20.68 6.60
CA LEU A 52 -24.64 20.12 5.28
C LEU A 52 -23.97 21.16 4.36
N TYR A 53 -22.66 21.06 4.18
CA TYR A 53 -21.85 21.93 3.32
C TYR A 53 -21.38 21.14 2.10
N VAL A 54 -22.06 21.32 0.98
CA VAL A 54 -21.85 20.53 -0.26
C VAL A 54 -20.80 21.11 -1.20
N ASP A 55 -20.31 22.33 -0.94
CA ASP A 55 -19.43 23.03 -1.89
C ASP A 55 -18.06 22.35 -2.04
N HIS A 56 -17.58 21.61 -1.02
CA HIS A 56 -16.38 20.77 -1.15
C HIS A 56 -16.54 19.74 -2.26
N TYR A 57 -17.68 19.06 -2.30
CA TYR A 57 -17.99 18.08 -3.34
C TYR A 57 -18.20 18.77 -4.70
N ARG A 58 -18.87 19.93 -4.74
CA ARG A 58 -19.01 20.68 -6.00
C ARG A 58 -17.66 21.04 -6.60
N ARG A 59 -16.69 21.47 -5.77
CA ARG A 59 -15.31 21.75 -6.19
C ARG A 59 -14.59 20.49 -6.66
N LEU A 60 -14.78 19.36 -5.98
CA LEU A 60 -14.22 18.07 -6.39
C LEU A 60 -14.71 17.65 -7.79
N PHE A 61 -15.98 17.91 -8.09
CA PHE A 61 -16.61 17.60 -9.38
C PHE A 61 -16.55 18.77 -10.39
N GLN A 62 -15.64 19.73 -10.22
CA GLN A 62 -15.39 20.71 -11.27
C GLN A 62 -14.58 20.09 -12.42
N PRO A 63 -14.81 20.49 -13.68
CA PRO A 63 -14.10 19.95 -14.85
C PRO A 63 -12.57 20.01 -14.72
N ALA A 64 -12.04 21.08 -14.09
CA ALA A 64 -10.61 21.28 -13.87
C ALA A 64 -9.98 20.17 -13.00
N LEU A 65 -10.72 19.58 -12.07
CA LEU A 65 -10.24 18.50 -11.21
C LEU A 65 -10.63 17.12 -11.76
N LEU A 66 -11.83 17.00 -12.33
CA LEU A 66 -12.34 15.77 -12.92
C LEU A 66 -11.49 15.27 -14.08
N ILE A 67 -10.91 16.17 -14.87
CA ILE A 67 -10.06 15.78 -16.01
C ILE A 67 -8.84 14.96 -15.56
N HIS A 68 -8.30 15.23 -14.37
CA HIS A 68 -7.17 14.50 -13.79
C HIS A 68 -7.59 13.25 -13.03
N PHE A 69 -8.86 13.15 -12.61
CA PHE A 69 -9.36 12.01 -11.86
C PHE A 69 -9.27 10.70 -12.67
N ALA A 70 -9.60 10.76 -13.96
CA ALA A 70 -9.49 9.62 -14.86
C ALA A 70 -8.04 9.13 -14.98
N ASP A 71 -7.07 10.04 -15.04
CA ASP A 71 -5.64 9.71 -15.10
C ASP A 71 -5.17 9.03 -13.81
N TRP A 72 -5.53 9.57 -12.65
CA TRP A 72 -5.15 8.99 -11.35
C TRP A 72 -5.76 7.62 -11.13
N LEU A 73 -7.04 7.46 -11.48
CA LEU A 73 -7.72 6.18 -11.42
C LEU A 73 -7.08 5.18 -12.39
N GLY A 74 -6.80 5.60 -13.63
CA GLY A 74 -6.15 4.78 -14.65
C GLY A 74 -4.78 4.27 -14.18
N VAL A 75 -3.92 5.15 -13.68
CA VAL A 75 -2.59 4.77 -13.14
C VAL A 75 -2.73 3.81 -11.96
N THR A 76 -3.69 4.05 -11.06
CA THR A 76 -3.95 3.18 -9.90
C THR A 76 -4.42 1.80 -10.34
N LEU A 77 -5.36 1.72 -11.26
CA LEU A 77 -5.88 0.46 -11.80
C LEU A 77 -4.80 -0.33 -12.54
N ILE A 78 -4.00 0.34 -13.37
CA ILE A 78 -2.86 -0.28 -14.06
C ILE A 78 -1.90 -0.89 -13.03
N ARG A 79 -1.55 -0.13 -11.99
CA ARG A 79 -0.63 -0.60 -10.94
C ARG A 79 -1.18 -1.81 -10.18
N ILE A 80 -2.43 -1.76 -9.74
CA ILE A 80 -3.06 -2.84 -8.98
C ILE A 80 -3.17 -4.09 -9.86
N THR A 81 -3.70 -3.95 -11.07
CA THR A 81 -3.85 -5.07 -12.02
C THR A 81 -2.51 -5.73 -12.30
N TRP A 82 -1.46 -4.93 -12.53
CA TRP A 82 -0.11 -5.43 -12.75
C TRP A 82 0.44 -6.23 -11.57
N LEU A 83 0.35 -5.69 -10.35
CA LEU A 83 0.83 -6.36 -9.14
C LEU A 83 0.03 -7.62 -8.81
N VAL A 84 -1.29 -7.59 -8.99
CA VAL A 84 -2.16 -8.74 -8.73
C VAL A 84 -1.90 -9.85 -9.73
N ILE A 85 -1.83 -9.55 -11.03
CA ILE A 85 -1.65 -10.60 -12.05
C ILE A 85 -0.21 -11.11 -12.02
N LEU A 86 0.76 -10.25 -12.32
CA LEU A 86 2.15 -10.68 -12.50
C LEU A 86 2.85 -10.93 -11.18
N GLY A 87 2.60 -10.10 -10.17
CA GLY A 87 3.22 -10.28 -8.86
C GLY A 87 2.75 -11.56 -8.17
N THR A 88 1.46 -11.89 -8.24
CA THR A 88 0.94 -13.16 -7.73
C THR A 88 1.45 -14.33 -8.57
N ALA A 89 1.40 -14.25 -9.90
CA ALA A 89 1.91 -15.33 -10.76
C ALA A 89 3.39 -15.66 -10.47
N LEU A 90 4.25 -14.65 -10.37
CA LEU A 90 5.65 -14.83 -10.00
C LEU A 90 5.80 -15.36 -8.58
N SER A 91 4.99 -14.90 -7.64
CA SER A 91 5.01 -15.40 -6.26
C SER A 91 4.64 -16.88 -6.18
N VAL A 92 3.66 -17.31 -6.98
CA VAL A 92 3.25 -18.72 -7.07
C VAL A 92 4.35 -19.56 -7.71
N LEU A 93 4.92 -19.11 -8.82
CA LEU A 93 6.02 -19.81 -9.50
C LEU A 93 7.25 -19.97 -8.60
N CYS A 94 7.71 -18.89 -7.99
CA CYS A 94 8.85 -18.92 -7.08
C CYS A 94 8.54 -19.74 -5.81
N GLY A 95 7.36 -19.59 -5.22
CA GLY A 95 6.94 -20.36 -4.04
C GLY A 95 6.89 -21.86 -4.33
N HIS A 96 6.40 -22.26 -5.50
CA HIS A 96 6.43 -23.63 -5.97
C HIS A 96 7.87 -24.13 -6.21
N LEU A 97 8.72 -23.30 -6.81
CA LEU A 97 10.13 -23.62 -7.04
C LEU A 97 10.89 -23.89 -5.72
N PHE A 98 10.66 -23.07 -4.70
CA PHE A 98 11.33 -23.23 -3.40
C PHE A 98 10.72 -24.33 -2.49
N SER A 99 9.48 -24.76 -2.73
CA SER A 99 8.83 -25.84 -1.97
C SER A 99 9.03 -27.21 -2.61
N ARG A 100 8.83 -27.34 -3.92
CA ARG A 100 8.74 -28.63 -4.62
C ARG A 100 9.99 -29.01 -5.39
N LEU A 101 10.71 -28.05 -5.98
CA LEU A 101 11.91 -28.37 -6.76
C LEU A 101 13.15 -28.51 -5.86
N ARG A 102 14.04 -29.44 -6.22
CA ARG A 102 15.34 -29.67 -5.57
C ARG A 102 16.44 -29.21 -6.51
N PHE A 103 17.10 -28.11 -6.18
CA PHE A 103 18.24 -27.58 -6.94
C PHE A 103 19.35 -27.13 -5.98
N ARG A 104 20.60 -27.08 -6.49
CA ARG A 104 21.77 -26.69 -5.70
C ARG A 104 21.66 -25.21 -5.30
N GLY A 105 21.84 -24.90 -4.01
CA GLY A 105 21.76 -23.53 -3.48
C GLY A 105 20.35 -23.05 -3.10
N ARG A 106 19.32 -23.90 -3.18
CA ARG A 106 17.93 -23.56 -2.84
C ARG A 106 17.76 -22.91 -1.47
N GLU A 107 18.35 -23.50 -0.42
CA GLU A 107 18.22 -23.00 0.95
C GLU A 107 18.92 -21.64 1.11
N LEU A 108 20.09 -21.45 0.49
CA LEU A 108 20.79 -20.16 0.52
C LEU A 108 19.98 -19.06 -0.17
N ALA A 109 19.46 -19.33 -1.38
CA ALA A 109 18.63 -18.38 -2.11
C ALA A 109 17.35 -18.01 -1.33
N PHE A 110 16.75 -19.01 -0.66
CA PHE A 110 15.58 -18.78 0.18
C PHE A 110 15.91 -17.98 1.45
N LEU A 111 17.06 -18.21 2.08
CA LEU A 111 17.53 -17.43 3.23
C LEU A 111 17.81 -15.97 2.85
N ILE A 112 18.38 -15.71 1.67
CA ILE A 112 18.57 -14.34 1.15
C ILE A 112 17.20 -13.67 0.95
N LEU A 113 16.24 -14.39 0.38
CA LEU A 113 14.87 -13.90 0.18
C LEU A 113 14.21 -13.55 1.53
N LEU A 114 14.33 -14.42 2.53
CA LEU A 114 13.86 -14.15 3.89
C LEU A 114 14.57 -12.95 4.53
N GLY A 115 15.89 -12.86 4.38
CA GLY A 115 16.69 -11.74 4.89
C GLY A 115 16.24 -10.39 4.31
N SER A 116 15.76 -10.36 3.08
CA SER A 116 15.21 -9.13 2.47
C SER A 116 13.97 -8.59 3.19
N LEU A 117 13.20 -9.43 3.89
CA LEU A 117 12.05 -9.00 4.68
C LEU A 117 12.44 -8.20 5.93
N LEU A 118 13.69 -8.34 6.39
CA LEU A 118 14.22 -7.57 7.52
C LEU A 118 14.51 -6.12 7.11
N VAL A 119 14.67 -5.83 5.81
CA VAL A 119 14.93 -4.49 5.32
C VAL A 119 13.63 -3.68 5.36
N PRO A 120 13.57 -2.59 6.13
CA PRO A 120 12.37 -1.76 6.17
C PRO A 120 12.10 -1.12 4.81
N GLY A 121 10.87 -1.23 4.32
CA GLY A 121 10.50 -0.74 2.99
C GLY A 121 10.75 0.76 2.76
N ILE A 122 10.81 1.57 3.82
CA ILE A 122 11.14 3.00 3.75
C ILE A 122 12.60 3.24 3.36
N VAL A 123 13.54 2.42 3.86
CA VAL A 123 14.97 2.54 3.56
C VAL A 123 15.25 2.13 2.12
N SER A 124 14.46 1.20 1.58
CA SER A 124 14.55 0.78 0.18
C SER A 124 14.01 1.81 -0.82
N GLN A 125 13.25 2.83 -0.40
CA GLN A 125 12.65 3.80 -1.34
C GLN A 125 13.70 4.58 -2.12
N VAL A 126 14.74 5.10 -1.45
CA VAL A 126 15.80 5.88 -2.10
C VAL A 126 16.59 5.01 -3.09
N PRO A 127 17.08 3.82 -2.73
CA PRO A 127 17.70 2.90 -3.69
C PRO A 127 16.79 2.55 -4.87
N LEU A 128 15.51 2.23 -4.64
CA LEU A 128 14.57 1.91 -5.71
C LEU A 128 14.34 3.09 -6.65
N PHE A 129 14.24 4.31 -6.11
CA PHE A 129 14.19 5.53 -6.90
C PHE A 129 15.45 5.68 -7.76
N VAL A 130 16.64 5.51 -7.18
CA VAL A 130 17.92 5.58 -7.91
C VAL A 130 18.01 4.49 -8.99
N MET A 131 17.50 3.29 -8.73
CA MET A 131 17.43 2.21 -9.72
C MET A 131 16.51 2.56 -10.89
N MET A 132 15.31 3.08 -10.62
CA MET A 132 14.39 3.53 -11.68
C MET A 132 14.94 4.75 -12.42
N ALA A 133 15.64 5.62 -11.71
CA ALA A 133 16.32 6.77 -12.27
C ALA A 133 17.42 6.33 -13.23
N ARG A 134 18.31 5.43 -12.82
CA ARG A 134 19.49 5.00 -13.58
C ARG A 134 19.28 3.73 -14.40
N TRP A 135 18.03 3.35 -14.66
CA TRP A 135 17.73 2.12 -15.38
C TRP A 135 18.39 2.12 -16.78
N PRO A 136 19.22 1.11 -17.13
CA PRO A 136 19.90 1.07 -18.42
C PRO A 136 18.93 1.02 -19.59
N LEU A 137 19.24 1.70 -20.70
CA LEU A 137 18.42 1.72 -21.93
C LEU A 137 17.01 2.31 -21.76
N ALA A 138 16.69 2.92 -20.62
CA ALA A 138 15.40 3.57 -20.38
C ALA A 138 15.52 5.08 -20.51
N GLY A 139 14.52 5.71 -21.17
CA GLY A 139 14.35 7.16 -21.16
C GLY A 139 15.57 7.94 -21.67
N GLY A 140 16.26 7.42 -22.69
CA GLY A 140 17.46 8.04 -23.27
C GLY A 140 18.74 7.83 -22.45
N ARG A 141 18.89 6.66 -21.83
CA ARG A 141 20.12 6.24 -21.14
C ARG A 141 20.89 5.20 -21.91
N ASP A 142 22.21 5.24 -21.78
CA ASP A 142 23.13 4.25 -22.32
C ASP A 142 23.15 2.96 -21.47
N ILE A 143 23.87 1.94 -21.93
CA ILE A 143 24.05 0.67 -21.21
C ILE A 143 24.66 0.83 -19.81
N LEU A 144 25.45 1.90 -19.60
CA LEU A 144 26.07 2.24 -18.31
C LEU A 144 25.11 3.03 -17.40
N GLY A 145 23.87 3.28 -17.85
CA GLY A 145 22.90 4.05 -17.10
C GLY A 145 23.22 5.55 -17.04
N GLN A 146 24.06 6.07 -17.93
CA GLN A 146 24.30 7.51 -18.08
C GLN A 146 23.32 8.10 -19.10
N GLY A 147 22.93 9.37 -18.96
CA GLY A 147 21.91 10.01 -19.80
C GLY A 147 20.75 10.58 -18.98
N SER A 148 19.63 10.86 -19.64
CA SER A 148 18.59 11.76 -19.09
C SER A 148 17.69 11.10 -18.03
N SER A 149 16.53 10.57 -18.40
CA SER A 149 15.38 10.47 -17.49
C SER A 149 15.07 9.07 -16.95
N GLY A 150 15.62 7.99 -17.53
CA GLY A 150 15.29 6.63 -17.07
C GLY A 150 13.78 6.37 -17.10
N PHE A 151 13.25 5.78 -16.03
CA PHE A 151 11.80 5.60 -15.82
C PHE A 151 11.14 6.65 -14.92
N ILE A 152 11.87 7.69 -14.50
CA ILE A 152 11.33 8.74 -13.61
C ILE A 152 10.15 9.45 -14.29
N ASN A 153 9.12 9.80 -13.52
CA ASN A 153 7.90 10.46 -13.98
C ASN A 153 7.13 9.67 -15.05
N ARG A 154 7.22 8.34 -15.03
CA ARG A 154 6.47 7.43 -15.92
C ARG A 154 5.83 6.32 -15.11
N VAL A 155 4.68 5.82 -15.57
CA VAL A 155 3.94 4.69 -14.96
C VAL A 155 4.83 3.47 -14.73
N ARG A 156 5.84 3.25 -15.59
CA ARG A 156 6.82 2.16 -15.46
C ARG A 156 7.57 2.17 -14.11
N SER A 157 7.92 3.35 -13.59
CA SER A 157 8.59 3.45 -12.27
C SER A 157 7.69 3.07 -11.10
N LEU A 158 6.37 3.07 -11.30
CA LEU A 158 5.39 2.71 -10.27
C LEU A 158 5.07 1.21 -10.28
N VAL A 159 5.14 0.56 -11.44
CA VAL A 159 4.71 -0.84 -11.62
C VAL A 159 5.86 -1.85 -11.54
N LEU A 160 7.09 -1.44 -11.85
CA LEU A 160 8.26 -2.33 -11.81
C LEU A 160 8.73 -2.67 -10.38
N PRO A 161 8.82 -1.70 -9.45
CA PRO A 161 9.21 -2.02 -8.08
C PRO A 161 8.14 -2.88 -7.38
N GLY A 162 8.58 -3.93 -6.70
CA GLY A 162 7.71 -4.75 -5.86
C GLY A 162 6.88 -5.80 -6.60
N ILE A 163 7.13 -6.05 -7.90
CA ILE A 163 6.49 -7.17 -8.63
C ILE A 163 6.78 -8.50 -7.92
N ALA A 164 8.04 -8.77 -7.59
CA ALA A 164 8.43 -9.93 -6.80
C ALA A 164 8.48 -9.54 -5.33
N ASN A 165 7.43 -9.87 -4.58
CA ASN A 165 7.38 -9.63 -3.15
C ASN A 165 7.80 -10.89 -2.37
N ALA A 166 8.91 -10.78 -1.64
CA ALA A 166 9.47 -11.88 -0.84
C ALA A 166 8.46 -12.44 0.18
N TYR A 167 7.57 -11.61 0.73
CA TYR A 167 6.57 -12.04 1.70
C TYR A 167 5.53 -12.95 1.03
N ASN A 168 5.07 -12.59 -0.16
CA ASN A 168 4.11 -13.40 -0.91
C ASN A 168 4.72 -14.74 -1.33
N ILE A 169 5.98 -14.73 -1.80
CA ILE A 169 6.72 -15.97 -2.14
C ILE A 169 6.85 -16.88 -0.93
N PHE A 170 7.21 -16.30 0.22
CA PHE A 170 7.32 -17.02 1.49
C PHE A 170 5.99 -17.65 1.90
N LEU A 171 4.89 -16.89 1.88
CA LEU A 171 3.57 -17.40 2.21
C LEU A 171 3.15 -18.56 1.30
N VAL A 172 3.33 -18.43 -0.02
CA VAL A 172 2.98 -19.53 -0.95
C VAL A 172 3.81 -20.77 -0.64
N ARG A 173 5.10 -20.63 -0.35
CA ARG A 173 5.95 -21.76 0.03
C ARG A 173 5.47 -22.44 1.33
N GLN A 174 4.98 -21.68 2.31
CA GLN A 174 4.46 -22.27 3.56
C GLN A 174 3.18 -23.07 3.36
N THR A 175 2.38 -22.69 2.36
CA THR A 175 1.11 -23.37 2.05
C THR A 175 1.26 -24.61 1.16
N LEU A 176 2.39 -24.75 0.46
CA LEU A 176 2.67 -25.83 -0.50
C LEU A 176 3.55 -26.92 0.10
#